data_AF-A0A0H4WLS3-F1
#
_entry.id   AF-A0A0H4WLS3-F1
#
_cell.length_a   1.000
_cell.length_b   1.000
_cell.length_c   1.000
_cell.angle_alpha   90.00
_cell.angle_beta   90.00
_cell.angle_gamma   90.00
#
_symmetry.space_group_name_H-M   'P 1'
#
loop_
_entity.id
_entity.type
_entity.pdbx_description
1 polymer ?
#
loop_
_entity_poly.entity_id
_entity_poly.type
_entity_poly.pdbx_seq_one_letter_code
_entity_poly.pdbx_strand_id
1 'polypeptide(L)'
;MRRAKIVCTLGPASQSQEMLEALLENGMDVARLNFSHGSHEQHAENIAKLRAASLKVRKAVGILGDLQGPKIRTGRFVKGSTELKEGGTFHITTDETVPGTDEIVSTTYPLLAADVNPGDRILLDDGLLELKVLETDKQKLIRTQVIHGGTLKNNKGINLPGVAVRADALTPKDREDLIFGIKAGVDYIALSFVRQPSDLDTARQAMAEVGRTVPIIAKLEKPEAIARLDAILDKTDGVMVARGDLGVEIPPEEVPAVQKDIIRRSNLRGLPVIVATQMLNSMIDNPRPTRAEASDVANAVFDGADAVMLSGETASGKFPIESVQMMERIILAAESSARTTQSLMRVLETPLGLPHHFPDVIARVACEAAKASNASLIAAFTLSGVTARLLSHYRPTVPIVAFSPNQEVRRRLALLWGVVPRVLEPIQDTEAMVKRVEEELLARGLGQKGDRIVIVFGAPVGQPGKINSLRLHTIQG
;
A
#
# COMPACT_ATOMS: atom_id res chain seq x y z
N MET A 1 9.09 -3.85 -20.08
CA MET A 1 8.01 -4.29 -19.16
C MET A 1 8.20 -3.56 -17.84
N ARG A 2 7.13 -2.94 -17.32
CA ARG A 2 7.13 -2.20 -16.06
C ARG A 2 7.50 -3.09 -14.86
N ARG A 3 8.23 -2.56 -13.87
CA ARG A 3 8.60 -3.27 -12.62
C ARG A 3 7.76 -2.83 -11.42
N ALA A 4 7.77 -1.54 -11.09
CA ALA A 4 7.00 -0.96 -9.99
C ALA A 4 5.50 -1.07 -10.28
N LYS A 5 4.70 -1.37 -9.25
CA LYS A 5 3.29 -1.74 -9.34
C LYS A 5 2.36 -0.53 -9.20
N ILE A 6 1.14 -0.67 -9.69
CA ILE A 6 0.10 0.36 -9.56
C ILE A 6 -1.05 -0.19 -8.71
N VAL A 7 -1.28 0.46 -7.58
CA VAL A 7 -2.46 0.25 -6.73
C VAL A 7 -3.52 1.27 -7.12
N CYS A 8 -4.74 0.84 -7.45
CA CYS A 8 -5.85 1.74 -7.76
C CYS A 8 -6.95 1.59 -6.72
N THR A 9 -7.43 2.71 -6.17
CA THR A 9 -8.59 2.70 -5.27
C THR A 9 -9.87 2.59 -6.08
N LEU A 10 -10.73 1.63 -5.73
CA LEU A 10 -12.05 1.49 -6.35
C LEU A 10 -13.07 2.41 -5.68
N GLY A 11 -13.99 2.93 -6.49
CA GLY A 11 -15.06 3.81 -6.05
C GLY A 11 -16.11 4.04 -7.14
N PRO A 12 -16.96 5.07 -6.99
CA PRO A 12 -18.04 5.36 -7.94
C PRO A 12 -17.61 5.45 -9.41
N ALA A 13 -16.41 5.95 -9.69
CA ALA A 13 -15.87 6.10 -11.05
C ALA A 13 -15.27 4.79 -11.62
N SER A 14 -15.15 3.73 -10.82
CA SER A 14 -14.42 2.50 -11.16
C SER A 14 -15.13 1.19 -10.77
N GLN A 15 -16.45 1.22 -10.56
CA GLN A 15 -17.23 0.06 -10.12
C GLN A 15 -17.93 -0.73 -11.24
N SER A 16 -17.96 -0.23 -12.48
CA SER A 16 -18.55 -0.97 -13.60
C SER A 16 -17.62 -2.08 -14.09
N GLN A 17 -18.19 -3.14 -14.66
CA GLN A 17 -17.44 -4.29 -15.16
C GLN A 17 -16.44 -3.85 -16.26
N GLU A 18 -16.90 -3.00 -17.19
CA GLU A 18 -16.11 -2.49 -18.30
C GLU A 18 -14.94 -1.62 -17.82
N MET A 19 -15.18 -0.80 -16.79
CA MET A 19 -14.14 0.06 -16.24
C MET A 19 -13.08 -0.75 -15.49
N LEU A 20 -13.49 -1.79 -14.75
CA LEU A 20 -12.54 -2.70 -14.08
C LEU A 20 -11.66 -3.44 -15.08
N GLU A 21 -12.24 -3.92 -16.18
CA GLU A 21 -11.49 -4.54 -17.29
C GLU A 21 -10.50 -3.54 -17.90
N ALA A 22 -10.94 -2.33 -18.21
CA ALA A 22 -10.10 -1.27 -18.76
C ALA A 22 -8.96 -0.89 -17.80
N LEU A 23 -9.21 -0.77 -16.49
CA LEU A 23 -8.16 -0.48 -15.49
C LEU A 23 -7.10 -1.59 -15.44
N LEU A 24 -7.51 -2.87 -15.53
CA LEU A 24 -6.59 -4.01 -15.57
C LEU A 24 -5.71 -4.00 -16.82
N GLU A 25 -6.32 -3.76 -17.98
CA GLU A 25 -5.63 -3.68 -19.28
C GLU A 25 -4.64 -2.51 -19.32
N ASN A 26 -4.96 -1.39 -18.67
CA ASN A 26 -4.14 -0.18 -18.66
C ASN A 26 -3.09 -0.13 -17.54
N GLY A 27 -2.99 -1.16 -16.69
CA GLY A 27 -1.85 -1.29 -15.78
C GLY A 27 -2.18 -1.54 -14.31
N MET A 28 -3.44 -1.53 -13.86
CA MET A 28 -3.76 -1.83 -12.45
C MET A 28 -3.25 -3.23 -12.04
N ASP A 29 -2.48 -3.30 -10.96
CA ASP A 29 -1.93 -4.55 -10.40
C ASP A 29 -2.61 -4.96 -9.09
N VAL A 30 -3.04 -3.98 -8.30
CA VAL A 30 -3.76 -4.18 -7.04
C VAL A 30 -4.94 -3.22 -6.98
N ALA A 31 -6.10 -3.73 -6.59
CA ALA A 31 -7.27 -2.92 -6.29
C ALA A 31 -7.36 -2.68 -4.79
N ARG A 32 -7.47 -1.41 -4.38
CA ARG A 32 -7.72 -1.01 -2.99
C ARG A 32 -9.21 -0.81 -2.78
N LEU A 33 -9.74 -1.43 -1.74
CA LEU A 33 -11.08 -1.21 -1.20
C LEU A 33 -10.95 -0.39 0.08
N ASN A 34 -11.43 0.84 0.08
CA ASN A 34 -11.38 1.71 1.25
C ASN A 34 -12.63 1.50 2.11
N PHE A 35 -12.50 0.82 3.26
CA PHE A 35 -13.63 0.52 4.15
C PHE A 35 -14.09 1.70 5.02
N SER A 36 -13.45 2.87 4.87
CA SER A 36 -13.98 4.15 5.39
C SER A 36 -15.30 4.55 4.70
N HIS A 37 -15.59 3.97 3.53
CA HIS A 37 -16.76 4.27 2.72
C HIS A 37 -17.36 2.98 2.15
N GLY A 38 -18.65 3.03 1.81
CA GLY A 38 -19.38 1.90 1.24
C GLY A 38 -19.76 0.83 2.25
N SER A 39 -20.76 0.02 1.90
CA SER A 39 -21.21 -1.10 2.73
C SER A 39 -20.48 -2.40 2.36
N HIS A 40 -20.56 -3.41 3.23
CA HIS A 40 -19.99 -4.74 2.96
C HIS A 40 -20.58 -5.37 1.70
N GLU A 41 -21.87 -5.17 1.43
CA GLU A 41 -22.54 -5.65 0.22
C GLU A 41 -21.92 -5.05 -1.04
N GLN A 42 -21.71 -3.72 -1.05
CA GLN A 42 -21.09 -3.03 -2.17
C GLN A 42 -19.64 -3.51 -2.40
N HIS A 43 -18.87 -3.70 -1.33
CA HIS A 43 -17.51 -4.23 -1.44
C HIS A 43 -17.49 -5.68 -1.94
N ALA A 44 -18.45 -6.51 -1.53
CA ALA A 44 -18.56 -7.90 -2.00
C ALA A 44 -18.87 -7.96 -3.51
N GLU A 45 -19.77 -7.10 -3.99
CA GLU A 45 -20.04 -6.96 -5.43
C GLU A 45 -18.80 -6.52 -6.21
N ASN A 46 -18.07 -5.52 -5.70
CA ASN A 46 -16.85 -5.03 -6.33
C ASN A 46 -15.76 -6.12 -6.40
N ILE A 47 -15.61 -6.92 -5.35
CA ILE A 47 -14.70 -8.07 -5.35
C ILE A 47 -15.11 -9.07 -6.43
N ALA A 48 -16.39 -9.44 -6.50
CA ALA A 48 -16.88 -10.41 -7.50
C ALA A 48 -16.63 -9.92 -8.94
N LYS A 49 -16.99 -8.67 -9.25
CA LYS A 49 -16.75 -8.06 -10.57
C LYS A 49 -15.27 -8.01 -10.92
N LEU A 50 -14.42 -7.61 -9.97
CA LEU A 50 -12.98 -7.55 -10.18
C LEU A 50 -12.37 -8.94 -10.44
N ARG A 51 -12.83 -9.98 -9.74
CA ARG A 51 -12.40 -11.36 -10.00
C ARG A 51 -12.83 -11.83 -11.39
N ALA A 52 -14.04 -11.50 -11.83
CA ALA A 52 -14.51 -11.80 -13.19
C ALA A 52 -13.68 -11.05 -14.26
N ALA A 53 -13.43 -9.75 -14.06
CA ALA A 53 -12.59 -8.94 -14.95
C ALA A 53 -11.16 -9.50 -15.06
N SER A 54 -10.56 -9.88 -13.92
CA SER A 54 -9.23 -10.52 -13.85
C SER A 54 -9.14 -11.81 -14.65
N LEU A 55 -10.19 -12.65 -14.60
CA LEU A 55 -10.26 -13.88 -15.38
C LEU A 55 -10.36 -13.59 -16.89
N LYS A 56 -11.21 -12.63 -17.28
CA LYS A 56 -11.40 -12.24 -18.69
C LYS A 56 -10.12 -11.66 -19.31
N VAL A 57 -9.49 -10.71 -18.63
CA VAL A 57 -8.24 -10.06 -19.05
C VAL A 57 -7.02 -10.99 -18.87
N ARG A 58 -7.18 -12.12 -18.16
CA ARG A 58 -6.12 -13.10 -17.84
C ARG A 58 -4.93 -12.49 -17.08
N LYS A 59 -5.18 -11.43 -16.32
CA LYS A 59 -4.18 -10.72 -15.50
C LYS A 59 -4.46 -10.99 -14.02
N ALA A 60 -3.42 -11.31 -13.25
CA ALA A 60 -3.58 -11.43 -11.79
C ALA A 60 -3.76 -10.04 -11.19
N VAL A 61 -4.68 -9.92 -10.22
CA VAL A 61 -4.90 -8.69 -9.46
C VAL A 61 -5.01 -9.01 -7.98
N GLY A 62 -4.22 -8.30 -7.17
CA GLY A 62 -4.35 -8.34 -5.71
C GLY A 62 -5.51 -7.46 -5.24
N ILE A 63 -6.14 -7.82 -4.12
CA ILE A 63 -7.11 -6.95 -3.44
C ILE A 63 -6.56 -6.56 -2.07
N LEU A 64 -6.49 -5.25 -1.83
CA LEU A 64 -6.07 -4.64 -0.58
C LEU A 64 -7.31 -4.07 0.13
N GLY A 65 -7.74 -4.69 1.23
CA GLY A 65 -8.76 -4.12 2.12
C GLY A 65 -8.11 -3.11 3.06
N ASP A 66 -8.49 -1.84 2.97
CA ASP A 66 -7.92 -0.76 3.77
C ASP A 66 -8.87 -0.39 4.91
N LEU A 67 -8.47 -0.72 6.14
CA LEU A 67 -9.23 -0.46 7.35
C LEU A 67 -9.23 1.03 7.68
N GLN A 68 -10.33 1.54 8.21
CA GLN A 68 -10.46 2.97 8.50
C GLN A 68 -9.52 3.40 9.64
N GLY A 69 -9.38 2.56 10.66
CA GLY A 69 -8.70 2.88 11.89
C GLY A 69 -9.45 3.91 12.75
N PRO A 70 -8.85 4.35 13.87
CA PRO A 70 -9.45 5.28 14.83
C PRO A 70 -9.46 6.74 14.34
N LYS A 71 -10.01 7.00 13.15
CA LYS A 71 -10.09 8.36 12.59
C LYS A 71 -11.03 9.23 13.44
N ILE A 72 -10.49 10.25 14.07
CA ILE A 72 -11.26 11.22 14.86
C ILE A 72 -11.94 12.19 13.89
N ARG A 73 -13.22 12.50 14.16
CA ARG A 73 -14.01 13.41 13.34
C ARG A 73 -14.78 14.42 14.18
N THR A 74 -15.15 15.53 13.55
CA THR A 74 -16.17 16.44 14.06
C THR A 74 -17.56 15.82 13.90
N GLY A 75 -18.50 16.25 14.73
CA GLY A 75 -19.92 15.92 14.59
C GLY A 75 -20.58 16.63 13.41
N ARG A 76 -21.90 16.74 13.48
CA ARG A 76 -22.72 17.39 12.45
C ARG A 76 -23.17 18.77 12.91
N PHE A 77 -23.06 19.75 12.03
CA PHE A 77 -23.59 21.09 12.20
C PHE A 77 -25.07 21.14 11.83
N VAL A 78 -25.83 21.96 12.56
CA VAL A 78 -27.26 22.23 12.26
C VAL A 78 -27.43 22.75 10.84
N LYS A 79 -26.52 23.62 10.38
CA LYS A 79 -26.52 24.21 9.03
C LYS A 79 -25.71 23.39 8.01
N GLY A 80 -25.16 22.24 8.40
CA GLY A 80 -24.27 21.41 7.59
C GLY A 80 -22.81 21.87 7.52
N SER A 81 -22.54 23.14 7.86
CA SER A 81 -21.20 23.72 8.00
C SER A 81 -21.22 24.95 8.90
N THR A 82 -20.03 25.42 9.28
CA THR A 82 -19.80 26.72 9.91
C THR A 82 -18.55 27.40 9.34
N GLU A 83 -18.41 28.71 9.57
CA GLU A 83 -17.25 29.51 9.15
C GLU A 83 -16.42 29.88 10.38
N LEU A 84 -15.20 29.36 10.48
CA LEU A 84 -14.27 29.68 11.55
C LEU A 84 -13.51 30.96 11.21
N LYS A 85 -13.62 31.98 12.08
CA LYS A 85 -12.92 33.25 11.89
C LYS A 85 -11.59 33.25 12.64
N GLU A 86 -10.51 33.57 11.94
CA GLU A 86 -9.17 33.71 12.55
C GLU A 86 -9.18 34.67 13.75
N GLY A 87 -8.45 34.28 14.80
CA GLY A 87 -8.42 34.98 16.09
C GLY A 87 -9.67 34.77 16.97
N GLY A 88 -10.77 34.27 16.41
CA GLY A 88 -12.02 33.99 17.11
C GLY A 88 -11.93 32.77 18.03
N THR A 89 -12.97 32.55 18.82
CA THR A 89 -13.11 31.37 19.67
C THR A 89 -14.00 30.33 19.03
N PHE A 90 -13.61 29.07 19.14
CA PHE A 90 -14.43 27.92 18.77
C PHE A 90 -14.25 26.83 19.81
N HIS A 91 -15.27 26.03 20.06
CA HIS A 91 -15.26 25.03 21.12
C HIS A 91 -15.47 23.63 20.53
N ILE A 92 -14.79 22.66 21.13
CA ILE A 92 -15.03 21.25 20.83
C ILE A 92 -15.57 20.60 22.09
N THR A 93 -16.60 19.77 21.94
CA THR A 93 -17.14 18.95 23.04
C THR A 93 -17.04 17.47 22.72
N THR A 94 -16.78 16.63 23.72
CA THR A 94 -16.87 15.17 23.58
C THR A 94 -18.29 14.64 23.75
N ASP A 95 -19.26 15.53 24.03
CA ASP A 95 -20.68 15.19 24.09
C ASP A 95 -21.30 15.14 22.68
N GLU A 96 -21.43 13.94 22.12
CA GLU A 96 -21.98 13.71 20.78
C GLU A 96 -23.45 14.18 20.63
N THR A 97 -24.18 14.40 21.73
CA THR A 97 -25.56 14.89 21.67
C THR A 97 -25.64 16.37 21.32
N VAL A 98 -24.53 17.11 21.43
CA VAL A 98 -24.47 18.54 21.11
C VAL A 98 -24.36 18.72 19.60
N PRO A 99 -25.37 19.34 18.95
CA PRO A 99 -25.29 19.64 17.53
C PRO A 99 -24.30 20.78 17.28
N GLY A 100 -23.56 20.69 16.17
CA GLY A 100 -22.60 21.72 15.79
C GLY A 100 -23.28 23.05 15.44
N THR A 101 -22.71 24.13 15.94
CA THR A 101 -23.14 25.52 15.70
C THR A 101 -21.95 26.36 15.24
N ASP A 102 -22.14 27.68 15.18
CA ASP A 102 -21.06 28.63 14.87
C ASP A 102 -20.05 28.80 16.03
N GLU A 103 -20.34 28.24 17.21
CA GLU A 103 -19.51 28.38 18.41
C GLU A 103 -18.92 27.06 18.91
N ILE A 104 -19.57 25.92 18.64
CA ILE A 104 -19.20 24.63 19.19
C ILE A 104 -19.49 23.48 18.23
N VAL A 105 -18.68 22.41 18.28
CA VAL A 105 -18.98 21.14 17.61
C VAL A 105 -18.61 19.95 18.48
N SER A 106 -19.36 18.85 18.37
CA SER A 106 -18.98 17.60 19.01
C SER A 106 -17.84 16.88 18.28
N THR A 107 -17.22 15.90 18.92
CA THR A 107 -16.24 14.99 18.30
C THR A 107 -16.60 13.53 18.55
N THR A 108 -16.21 12.66 17.63
CA THR A 108 -16.31 11.19 17.78
C THR A 108 -15.28 10.61 18.75
N TYR A 109 -14.38 11.43 19.31
CA TYR A 109 -13.34 10.96 20.24
C TYR A 109 -13.65 11.34 21.69
N PRO A 110 -14.14 10.40 22.51
CA PRO A 110 -14.65 10.69 23.85
C PRO A 110 -13.56 11.14 24.83
N LEU A 111 -12.28 10.82 24.54
CA LEU A 111 -11.15 11.16 25.41
C LEU A 111 -10.44 12.46 25.00
N LEU A 112 -10.94 13.18 23.98
CA LEU A 112 -10.27 14.38 23.47
C LEU A 112 -10.00 15.41 24.58
N ALA A 113 -11.01 15.74 25.38
CA ALA A 113 -10.88 16.71 26.47
C ALA A 113 -9.84 16.30 27.52
N ALA A 114 -9.70 14.99 27.77
CA ALA A 114 -8.73 14.47 28.72
C ALA A 114 -7.29 14.51 28.16
N ASP A 115 -7.13 14.26 26.86
CA ASP A 115 -5.84 14.09 26.19
C ASP A 115 -5.14 15.42 25.87
N VAL A 116 -5.89 16.47 25.55
CA VAL A 116 -5.31 17.76 25.15
C VAL A 116 -5.02 18.68 26.33
N ASN A 117 -3.98 19.51 26.23
CA ASN A 117 -3.55 20.49 27.21
C ASN A 117 -3.55 21.91 26.61
N PRO A 118 -3.62 22.97 27.45
CA PRO A 118 -3.40 24.34 26.98
C PRO A 118 -2.12 24.45 26.16
N GLY A 119 -2.23 25.05 24.96
CA GLY A 119 -1.13 25.18 24.01
C GLY A 119 -1.12 24.14 22.89
N ASP A 120 -1.81 23.01 23.06
CA ASP A 120 -1.87 21.97 22.03
C ASP A 120 -2.58 22.46 20.77
N ARG A 121 -2.17 21.91 19.62
CA ARG A 121 -2.74 22.20 18.31
C ARG A 121 -3.80 21.15 17.96
N ILE A 122 -4.94 21.61 17.46
CA ILE A 122 -5.99 20.76 16.91
C ILE A 122 -6.17 21.16 15.45
N LEU A 123 -5.82 20.25 14.56
CA LEU A 123 -5.95 20.44 13.12
C LEU A 123 -7.29 19.85 12.67
N LEU A 124 -8.01 20.58 11.82
CA LEU A 124 -9.29 20.14 11.26
C LEU A 124 -9.23 20.12 9.74
N ASP A 125 -10.01 19.20 9.16
CA ASP A 125 -10.13 19.03 7.70
C ASP A 125 -8.76 18.82 7.03
N ASP A 126 -8.06 17.77 7.47
CA ASP A 126 -6.73 17.37 6.97
C ASP A 126 -5.69 18.52 7.04
N GLY A 127 -5.76 19.32 8.12
CA GLY A 127 -4.81 20.41 8.39
C GLY A 127 -5.14 21.76 7.73
N LEU A 128 -6.27 21.87 7.02
CA LEU A 128 -6.68 23.13 6.40
C LEU A 128 -7.06 24.21 7.42
N LEU A 129 -7.60 23.81 8.57
CA LEU A 129 -7.96 24.70 9.66
C LEU A 129 -7.17 24.33 10.91
N GLU A 130 -6.81 25.32 11.71
CA GLU A 130 -6.02 25.12 12.92
C GLU A 130 -6.67 25.83 14.11
N LEU A 131 -6.80 25.08 15.20
CA LEU A 131 -7.21 25.59 16.50
C LEU A 131 -6.06 25.41 17.50
N LYS A 132 -5.95 26.34 18.43
CA LYS A 132 -5.06 26.23 19.60
C LYS A 132 -5.89 26.08 20.87
N VAL A 133 -5.60 25.05 21.66
CA VAL A 133 -6.27 24.83 22.94
C VAL A 133 -5.90 25.95 23.90
N LEU A 134 -6.92 26.65 24.41
CA LEU A 134 -6.76 27.65 25.47
C LEU A 134 -6.93 27.00 26.84
N GLU A 135 -8.00 26.24 27.02
CA GLU A 135 -8.29 25.51 28.25
C GLU A 135 -9.19 24.31 27.98
N THR A 136 -9.22 23.37 28.92
CA THR A 136 -10.16 22.25 28.92
C THR A 136 -10.57 21.91 30.34
N ASP A 137 -11.82 21.48 30.51
CA ASP A 137 -12.33 20.96 31.78
C ASP A 137 -11.87 19.53 32.08
N LYS A 138 -11.08 18.91 31.18
CA LYS A 138 -10.62 17.52 31.24
C LYS A 138 -11.74 16.48 31.26
N GLN A 139 -12.97 16.87 30.93
CA GLN A 139 -14.14 16.00 30.93
C GLN A 139 -14.85 16.03 29.58
N LYS A 140 -15.36 17.19 29.16
CA LYS A 140 -16.18 17.33 27.96
C LYS A 140 -15.80 18.51 27.09
N LEU A 141 -15.49 19.67 27.66
CA LEU A 141 -15.32 20.91 26.92
C LEU A 141 -13.85 21.26 26.69
N ILE A 142 -13.54 21.62 25.45
CA ILE A 142 -12.27 22.18 25.02
C ILE A 142 -12.53 23.55 24.44
N ARG A 143 -11.97 24.59 25.06
CA ARG A 143 -12.04 25.95 24.53
C ARG A 143 -10.79 26.23 23.71
N THR A 144 -10.99 26.70 22.49
CA THR A 144 -9.90 26.93 21.54
C THR A 144 -9.97 28.33 20.95
N GLN A 145 -8.83 28.77 20.43
CA GLN A 145 -8.73 29.92 19.53
C GLN A 145 -8.49 29.42 18.11
N VAL A 146 -9.17 30.01 17.14
CA VAL A 146 -8.94 29.77 15.72
C VAL A 146 -7.64 30.46 15.30
N ILE A 147 -6.65 29.68 14.87
CA ILE A 147 -5.38 30.17 14.32
C ILE A 147 -5.52 30.36 12.81
N HIS A 148 -6.03 29.32 12.13
CA HIS A 148 -6.32 29.34 10.69
C HIS A 148 -7.80 29.01 10.47
N GLY A 149 -8.50 29.96 9.85
CA GLY A 149 -9.95 29.94 9.67
C GLY A 149 -10.40 29.43 8.31
N GLY A 150 -11.73 29.37 8.12
CA GLY A 150 -12.38 28.90 6.90
C GLY A 150 -13.60 28.03 7.17
N THR A 151 -14.16 27.45 6.10
CA THR A 151 -15.39 26.67 6.20
C THR A 151 -15.15 25.26 6.73
N LEU A 152 -15.70 24.95 7.90
CA LEU A 152 -15.73 23.61 8.48
C LEU A 152 -17.06 22.91 8.17
N LYS A 153 -17.02 21.75 7.51
CA LYS A 153 -18.21 20.94 7.18
C LYS A 153 -18.42 19.80 8.18
N ASN A 154 -19.52 19.08 8.04
CA ASN A 154 -19.82 17.87 8.81
C ASN A 154 -18.73 16.78 8.69
N ASN A 155 -18.49 16.04 9.77
CA ASN A 155 -17.70 14.81 9.79
C ASN A 155 -16.26 14.96 9.28
N LYS A 156 -15.68 16.17 9.41
CA LYS A 156 -14.29 16.45 9.00
C LYS A 156 -13.31 15.85 9.99
N GLY A 157 -12.14 15.44 9.48
CA GLY A 157 -11.10 14.81 10.29
C GLY A 157 -10.55 15.78 11.34
N ILE A 158 -10.16 15.22 12.50
CA ILE A 158 -9.40 15.93 13.54
C ILE A 158 -8.06 15.22 13.70
N ASN A 159 -6.98 16.00 13.68
CA ASN A 159 -5.63 15.54 13.93
C ASN A 159 -5.05 16.30 15.13
N LEU A 160 -4.22 15.61 15.92
CA LEU A 160 -3.71 16.12 17.20
C LEU A 160 -2.18 15.97 17.24
N PRO A 161 -1.42 16.76 16.46
CA PRO A 161 0.03 16.63 16.40
C PRO A 161 0.65 16.79 17.78
N GLY A 162 1.47 15.82 18.18
CA GLY A 162 2.15 15.82 19.48
C GLY A 162 1.30 15.37 20.68
N VAL A 163 0.02 15.03 20.47
CA VAL A 163 -0.86 14.52 21.53
C VAL A 163 -0.94 12.99 21.45
N ALA A 164 -0.69 12.32 22.57
CA ALA A 164 -0.76 10.86 22.65
C ALA A 164 -2.22 10.38 22.68
N VAL A 165 -2.79 10.11 21.50
CA VAL A 165 -4.17 9.64 21.36
C VAL A 165 -4.34 8.23 21.92
N ARG A 166 -5.20 8.08 22.93
CA ARG A 166 -5.57 6.79 23.55
C ARG A 166 -6.72 6.11 22.80
N ALA A 167 -6.54 5.84 21.52
CA ALA A 167 -7.50 5.06 20.72
C ALA A 167 -6.92 3.69 20.36
N ASP A 168 -7.76 2.66 20.28
CA ASP A 168 -7.35 1.34 19.84
C ASP A 168 -6.98 1.36 18.35
N ALA A 169 -5.97 0.58 17.97
CA ALA A 169 -5.54 0.48 16.57
C ALA A 169 -6.60 -0.20 15.67
N LEU A 170 -7.42 -1.06 16.26
CA LEU A 170 -8.52 -1.74 15.60
C LEU A 170 -9.84 -1.37 16.30
N THR A 171 -10.64 -0.52 15.68
CA THR A 171 -11.97 -0.16 16.21
C THR A 171 -12.95 -1.32 16.09
N PRO A 172 -14.11 -1.30 16.77
CA PRO A 172 -15.15 -2.30 16.58
C PRO A 172 -15.57 -2.46 15.11
N LYS A 173 -15.73 -1.33 14.40
CA LYS A 173 -15.99 -1.31 12.95
C LYS A 173 -14.84 -1.95 12.17
N ASP A 174 -13.58 -1.60 12.47
CA ASP A 174 -12.45 -2.20 11.75
C ASP A 174 -12.37 -3.71 11.97
N ARG A 175 -12.76 -4.21 13.14
CA ARG A 175 -12.82 -5.66 13.39
C ARG A 175 -13.89 -6.33 12.53
N GLU A 176 -15.07 -5.72 12.39
CA GLU A 176 -16.12 -6.20 11.47
C GLU A 176 -15.66 -6.16 10.01
N ASP A 177 -15.08 -5.05 9.58
CA ASP A 177 -14.54 -4.86 8.22
C ASP A 177 -13.40 -5.83 7.91
N LEU A 178 -12.51 -6.07 8.87
CA LEU A 178 -11.43 -7.05 8.78
C LEU A 178 -12.00 -8.45 8.56
N ILE A 179 -12.93 -8.87 9.42
CA ILE A 179 -13.58 -10.19 9.31
C ILE A 179 -14.30 -10.33 7.97
N PHE A 180 -15.02 -9.30 7.54
CA PHE A 180 -15.66 -9.25 6.23
C PHE A 180 -14.63 -9.44 5.11
N GLY A 181 -13.58 -8.62 5.06
CA GLY A 181 -12.56 -8.66 4.01
C GLY A 181 -11.90 -10.03 3.92
N ILE A 182 -11.58 -10.64 5.07
CA ILE A 182 -11.02 -11.98 5.14
C ILE A 182 -12.01 -13.04 4.61
N LYS A 183 -13.30 -12.95 4.93
CA LYS A 183 -14.27 -13.89 4.37
C LYS A 183 -14.50 -13.67 2.87
N ALA A 184 -14.47 -12.41 2.43
CA ALA A 184 -14.67 -12.01 1.03
C ALA A 184 -13.46 -12.29 0.13
N GLY A 185 -12.33 -12.74 0.67
CA GLY A 185 -11.18 -13.15 -0.14
C GLY A 185 -10.26 -12.00 -0.56
N VAL A 186 -10.12 -10.95 0.27
CA VAL A 186 -9.02 -9.98 0.10
C VAL A 186 -7.67 -10.68 0.21
N ASP A 187 -6.66 -10.12 -0.45
CA ASP A 187 -5.31 -10.68 -0.52
C ASP A 187 -4.34 -10.02 0.47
N TYR A 188 -4.66 -8.79 0.89
CA TYR A 188 -3.92 -7.98 1.86
C TYR A 188 -4.89 -7.17 2.73
N ILE A 189 -4.44 -6.81 3.94
CA ILE A 189 -5.10 -5.83 4.81
C ILE A 189 -4.15 -4.65 5.03
N ALA A 190 -4.60 -3.42 4.78
CA ALA A 190 -3.90 -2.23 5.24
C ALA A 190 -4.47 -1.80 6.60
N LEU A 191 -3.59 -1.66 7.59
CA LEU A 191 -3.94 -1.20 8.93
C LEU A 191 -3.59 0.29 9.07
N SER A 192 -4.60 1.13 9.26
CA SER A 192 -4.45 2.59 9.43
C SER A 192 -3.91 2.97 10.80
N PHE A 193 -3.24 4.12 10.89
CA PHE A 193 -2.78 4.72 12.16
C PHE A 193 -1.94 3.78 13.05
N VAL A 194 -1.14 2.90 12.44
CA VAL A 194 -0.19 2.06 13.20
C VAL A 194 0.78 2.97 13.93
N ARG A 195 0.97 2.74 15.23
CA ARG A 195 1.88 3.51 16.09
C ARG A 195 2.91 2.62 16.77
N GLN A 196 2.62 1.33 16.92
CA GLN A 196 3.46 0.40 17.65
C GLN A 196 3.32 -1.04 17.14
N PRO A 197 4.31 -1.92 17.42
CA PRO A 197 4.29 -3.29 16.91
C PRO A 197 3.10 -4.12 17.39
N SER A 198 2.58 -3.86 18.60
CA SER A 198 1.43 -4.57 19.15
C SER A 198 0.13 -4.32 18.37
N ASP A 199 0.02 -3.21 17.65
CA ASP A 199 -1.15 -2.92 16.80
C ASP A 199 -1.30 -3.98 15.70
N LEU A 200 -0.16 -4.44 15.16
CA LEU A 200 -0.10 -5.51 14.16
C LEU A 200 -0.46 -6.87 14.77
N ASP A 201 -0.02 -7.14 16.01
CA ASP A 201 -0.35 -8.37 16.73
C ASP A 201 -1.87 -8.47 16.94
N THR A 202 -2.53 -7.37 17.33
CA THR A 202 -3.99 -7.31 17.50
C THR A 202 -4.74 -7.65 16.22
N ALA A 203 -4.33 -7.08 15.08
CA ALA A 203 -4.94 -7.40 13.79
C ALA A 203 -4.70 -8.86 13.38
N ARG A 204 -3.51 -9.42 13.63
CA ARG A 204 -3.22 -10.85 13.38
C ARG A 204 -4.07 -11.77 14.25
N GLN A 205 -4.25 -11.44 15.52
CA GLN A 205 -5.10 -12.20 16.44
C GLN A 205 -6.56 -12.22 15.94
N ALA A 206 -7.10 -11.06 15.57
CA ALA A 206 -8.46 -10.96 15.04
C ALA A 206 -8.67 -11.80 13.76
N MET A 207 -7.67 -11.87 12.88
CA MET A 207 -7.69 -12.76 11.71
C MET A 207 -7.59 -14.25 12.09
N ALA A 208 -6.77 -14.59 13.09
CA ALA A 208 -6.59 -15.96 13.54
C ALA A 208 -7.88 -16.55 14.14
N GLU A 209 -8.67 -15.73 14.85
CA GLU A 209 -9.97 -16.10 15.41
C GLU A 209 -10.98 -16.58 14.35
N VAL A 210 -10.83 -16.14 13.10
CA VAL A 210 -11.67 -16.57 11.96
C VAL A 210 -11.00 -17.60 11.05
N GLY A 211 -9.84 -18.13 11.44
CA GLY A 211 -9.17 -19.26 10.79
C GLY A 211 -8.47 -18.93 9.46
N ARG A 212 -8.32 -17.64 9.09
CA ARG A 212 -7.61 -17.23 7.87
C ARG A 212 -6.85 -15.93 8.12
N THR A 213 -5.55 -15.95 7.84
CA THR A 213 -4.68 -14.78 7.89
C THR A 213 -4.23 -14.35 6.50
N VAL A 214 -4.15 -13.05 6.28
CA VAL A 214 -3.52 -12.46 5.09
C VAL A 214 -2.40 -11.51 5.51
N PRO A 215 -1.45 -11.19 4.61
CA PRO A 215 -0.40 -10.24 4.91
C PRO A 215 -0.93 -8.85 5.29
N ILE A 216 -0.31 -8.22 6.29
CA ILE A 216 -0.66 -6.87 6.76
C ILE A 216 0.30 -5.85 6.16
N ILE A 217 -0.26 -4.78 5.60
CA ILE A 217 0.42 -3.56 5.18
C ILE A 217 0.24 -2.51 6.28
N ALA A 218 1.31 -2.15 6.99
CA ALA A 218 1.25 -1.11 8.00
C ALA A 218 1.23 0.27 7.34
N LYS A 219 0.21 1.09 7.62
CA LYS A 219 0.15 2.48 7.14
C LYS A 219 0.93 3.38 8.09
N LEU A 220 2.01 3.97 7.57
CA LEU A 220 2.93 4.81 8.33
C LEU A 220 2.49 6.27 8.21
N GLU A 221 1.66 6.67 9.16
CA GLU A 221 0.91 7.94 9.16
C GLU A 221 1.15 8.74 10.45
N LYS A 222 1.85 8.15 11.42
CA LYS A 222 1.98 8.68 12.78
C LYS A 222 3.44 8.87 13.17
N PRO A 223 3.82 9.99 13.82
CA PRO A 223 5.19 10.23 14.29
C PRO A 223 5.73 9.10 15.17
N GLU A 224 4.88 8.51 16.01
CA GLU A 224 5.23 7.38 16.88
C GLU A 224 5.64 6.15 16.07
N ALA A 225 5.00 5.94 14.91
CA ALA A 225 5.36 4.88 13.99
C ALA A 225 6.77 5.08 13.43
N ILE A 226 7.12 6.33 13.10
CA ILE A 226 8.44 6.69 12.59
C ILE A 226 9.50 6.53 13.69
N ALA A 227 9.20 6.95 14.92
CA ALA A 227 10.08 6.77 16.07
C ALA A 227 10.33 5.29 16.41
N ARG A 228 9.39 4.41 16.10
CA ARG A 228 9.45 2.96 16.34
C ARG A 228 9.57 2.14 15.06
N LEU A 229 10.07 2.76 13.98
CA LEU A 229 9.99 2.20 12.63
C LEU A 229 10.55 0.79 12.53
N ASP A 230 11.77 0.55 13.03
CA ASP A 230 12.40 -0.77 12.93
C ASP A 230 11.58 -1.88 13.60
N ALA A 231 11.02 -1.62 14.79
CA ALA A 231 10.20 -2.61 15.49
C ALA A 231 8.87 -2.90 14.79
N ILE A 232 8.30 -1.91 14.09
CA ILE A 232 7.10 -2.09 13.27
C ILE A 232 7.44 -2.88 12.00
N LEU A 233 8.55 -2.54 11.35
CA LEU A 233 9.02 -3.25 10.15
C LEU A 233 9.29 -4.73 10.44
N ASP A 234 9.82 -5.06 11.62
CA ASP A 234 10.11 -6.45 11.99
C ASP A 234 8.83 -7.32 12.18
N LYS A 235 7.65 -6.70 12.30
CA LYS A 235 6.36 -7.39 12.51
C LYS A 235 5.38 -7.28 11.35
N THR A 236 5.68 -6.50 10.32
CA THR A 236 4.78 -6.23 9.20
C THR A 236 5.09 -7.11 7.98
N ASP A 237 4.13 -7.28 7.08
CA ASP A 237 4.36 -7.99 5.81
C ASP A 237 4.61 -7.03 4.62
N GLY A 238 4.44 -5.73 4.85
CA GLY A 238 4.68 -4.62 3.94
C GLY A 238 4.33 -3.29 4.60
N VAL A 239 4.61 -2.18 3.93
CA VAL A 239 4.27 -0.85 4.44
C VAL A 239 3.64 0.04 3.39
N MET A 240 2.84 0.99 3.83
CA MET A 240 2.30 2.07 3.03
C MET A 240 2.74 3.41 3.61
N VAL A 241 3.47 4.20 2.82
CA VAL A 241 3.79 5.60 3.16
C VAL A 241 2.57 6.44 2.78
N ALA A 242 1.69 6.70 3.74
CA ALA A 242 0.46 7.47 3.53
C ALA A 242 0.71 8.95 3.84
N ARG A 243 1.20 9.66 2.81
CA ARG A 243 1.78 11.00 2.90
C ARG A 243 0.78 12.08 3.26
N GLY A 244 -0.48 11.93 2.86
CA GLY A 244 -1.57 12.82 3.21
C GLY A 244 -1.77 12.88 4.72
N ASP A 245 -2.06 11.73 5.34
CA ASP A 245 -2.24 11.68 6.80
C ASP A 245 -0.93 11.98 7.54
N LEU A 246 0.22 11.48 7.07
CA LEU A 246 1.53 11.77 7.68
C LEU A 246 1.87 13.27 7.66
N GLY A 247 1.66 13.95 6.53
CA GLY A 247 1.96 15.37 6.35
C GLY A 247 1.04 16.32 7.11
N VAL A 248 -0.03 15.80 7.73
CA VAL A 248 -0.83 16.54 8.72
C VAL A 248 -0.21 16.43 10.12
N GLU A 249 0.46 15.31 10.41
CA GLU A 249 1.01 15.01 11.74
C GLU A 249 2.47 15.48 11.91
N ILE A 250 3.22 15.62 10.81
CA ILE A 250 4.59 16.18 10.79
C ILE A 250 4.69 17.32 9.78
N PRO A 251 5.69 18.22 9.90
CA PRO A 251 5.89 19.29 8.93
C PRO A 251 6.02 18.76 7.48
N PRO A 252 5.36 19.38 6.49
CA PRO A 252 5.36 18.89 5.11
C PRO A 252 6.76 18.85 4.48
N GLU A 253 7.67 19.73 4.89
CA GLU A 253 9.07 19.76 4.47
C GLU A 253 9.90 18.54 4.97
N GLU A 254 9.45 17.85 6.02
CA GLU A 254 10.11 16.65 6.55
C GLU A 254 9.63 15.36 5.86
N VAL A 255 8.41 15.34 5.33
CA VAL A 255 7.77 14.17 4.72
C VAL A 255 8.63 13.49 3.65
N PRO A 256 9.29 14.22 2.71
CA PRO A 256 10.14 13.57 1.70
C PRO A 256 11.34 12.83 2.30
N ALA A 257 11.94 13.34 3.37
CA ALA A 257 13.06 12.67 4.04
C ALA A 257 12.60 11.41 4.77
N VAL A 258 11.46 11.48 5.46
CA VAL A 258 10.84 10.34 6.15
C VAL A 258 10.42 9.26 5.16
N GLN A 259 9.81 9.60 4.02
CA GLN A 259 9.48 8.66 2.95
C GLN A 259 10.71 7.86 2.51
N LYS A 260 11.83 8.56 2.21
CA LYS A 260 13.07 7.91 1.78
C LYS A 260 13.62 6.96 2.83
N ASP A 261 13.58 7.34 4.11
CA ASP A 261 14.04 6.48 5.19
C ASP A 261 13.17 5.23 5.36
N ILE A 262 11.83 5.38 5.31
CA ILE A 262 10.90 4.25 5.33
C ILE A 262 11.18 3.29 4.19
N ILE A 263 11.24 3.80 2.94
CA ILE A 263 11.46 2.96 1.76
C ILE A 263 12.78 2.23 1.89
N ARG A 264 13.86 2.93 2.26
CA ARG A 264 15.19 2.33 2.42
C ARG A 264 15.20 1.22 3.46
N ARG A 265 14.69 1.46 4.68
CA ARG A 265 14.69 0.44 5.75
C ARG A 265 13.77 -0.74 5.48
N SER A 266 12.68 -0.52 4.75
CA SER A 266 11.77 -1.57 4.31
C SER A 266 12.40 -2.43 3.21
N ASN A 267 13.05 -1.77 2.24
CA ASN A 267 13.80 -2.45 1.18
C ASN A 267 14.90 -3.32 1.76
N LEU A 268 15.66 -2.85 2.77
CA LEU A 268 16.68 -3.65 3.45
C LEU A 268 16.10 -4.93 4.11
N ARG A 269 14.82 -4.95 4.46
CA ARG A 269 14.12 -6.12 5.03
C ARG A 269 13.38 -6.95 3.99
N GLY A 270 13.42 -6.56 2.72
CA GLY A 270 12.65 -7.20 1.65
C GLY A 270 11.13 -7.06 1.82
N LEU A 271 10.68 -6.00 2.50
CA LEU A 271 9.27 -5.68 2.69
C LEU A 271 8.76 -4.83 1.52
N PRO A 272 7.64 -5.19 0.88
CA PRO A 272 7.05 -4.39 -0.19
C PRO A 272 6.57 -3.04 0.34
N VAL A 273 6.88 -1.97 -0.40
CA VAL A 273 6.51 -0.59 -0.04
C VAL A 273 5.54 0.02 -1.05
N ILE A 274 4.41 0.53 -0.55
CA ILE A 274 3.46 1.33 -1.32
C ILE A 274 3.64 2.80 -0.97
N VAL A 275 3.92 3.66 -1.95
CA VAL A 275 3.84 5.13 -1.77
C VAL A 275 2.45 5.60 -2.15
N ALA A 276 1.77 6.24 -1.21
CA ALA A 276 0.34 6.52 -1.29
C ALA A 276 0.00 8.00 -1.11
N THR A 277 -1.19 8.34 -1.62
CA THR A 277 -1.86 9.66 -1.58
C THR A 277 -1.14 10.77 -2.35
N GLN A 278 -1.90 11.68 -2.96
CA GLN A 278 -1.41 12.87 -3.66
C GLN A 278 -0.35 12.60 -4.76
N MET A 279 -0.42 11.44 -5.44
CA MET A 279 0.54 11.09 -6.48
C MET A 279 0.24 11.83 -7.80
N LEU A 280 -1.02 11.80 -8.26
CA LEU A 280 -1.50 12.49 -9.46
C LEU A 280 -2.82 13.22 -9.14
N ASN A 281 -2.91 13.86 -7.97
CA ASN A 281 -4.16 14.39 -7.41
C ASN A 281 -4.92 15.33 -8.36
N SER A 282 -4.21 16.18 -9.11
CA SER A 282 -4.82 17.10 -10.08
C SER A 282 -5.59 16.35 -11.17
N MET A 283 -5.28 15.06 -11.41
CA MET A 283 -5.96 14.23 -12.39
C MET A 283 -7.35 13.74 -11.99
N ILE A 284 -7.78 14.01 -10.75
CA ILE A 284 -9.19 13.91 -10.37
C ILE A 284 -10.05 14.78 -11.29
N ASP A 285 -9.58 16.00 -11.57
CA ASP A 285 -10.34 17.00 -12.33
C ASP A 285 -9.74 17.34 -13.69
N ASN A 286 -8.49 16.93 -13.96
CA ASN A 286 -7.76 17.29 -15.18
C ASN A 286 -7.26 16.06 -15.93
N PRO A 287 -7.19 16.08 -17.26
CA PRO A 287 -6.70 14.94 -18.05
C PRO A 287 -5.16 14.79 -18.02
N ARG A 288 -4.44 15.71 -17.35
CA ARG A 288 -2.97 15.70 -17.24
C ARG A 288 -2.55 16.16 -15.84
N PRO A 289 -1.43 15.63 -15.31
CA PRO A 289 -0.89 16.06 -14.04
C PRO A 289 -0.04 17.32 -14.22
N THR A 290 0.29 17.93 -13.10
CA THR A 290 1.35 18.93 -13.01
C THR A 290 2.74 18.29 -13.19
N ARG A 291 3.75 19.13 -13.46
CA ARG A 291 5.15 18.68 -13.50
C ARG A 291 5.65 18.22 -12.13
N ALA A 292 5.14 18.82 -11.05
CA ALA A 292 5.50 18.47 -9.69
C ALA A 292 5.04 17.05 -9.35
N GLU A 293 3.79 16.71 -9.66
CA GLU A 293 3.23 15.36 -9.48
C GLU A 293 3.98 14.30 -10.30
N ALA A 294 4.29 14.60 -11.57
CA ALA A 294 5.08 13.69 -12.40
C ALA A 294 6.49 13.45 -11.80
N SER A 295 7.13 14.51 -11.26
CA SER A 295 8.41 14.39 -10.58
C SER A 295 8.29 13.59 -9.29
N ASP A 296 7.20 13.75 -8.55
CA ASP A 296 6.96 13.07 -7.28
C ASP A 296 6.79 11.56 -7.47
N VAL A 297 5.96 11.15 -8.44
CA VAL A 297 5.83 9.74 -8.86
C VAL A 297 7.19 9.15 -9.25
N ALA A 298 7.96 9.87 -10.08
CA ALA A 298 9.27 9.39 -10.51
C ALA A 298 10.25 9.24 -9.33
N ASN A 299 10.22 10.17 -8.38
CA ASN A 299 11.06 10.10 -7.17
C ASN A 299 10.68 8.91 -6.27
N ALA A 300 9.40 8.57 -6.12
CA ALA A 300 8.99 7.36 -5.41
C ALA A 300 9.58 6.08 -6.04
N VAL A 301 9.64 6.04 -7.38
CA VAL A 301 10.30 4.94 -8.12
C VAL A 301 11.81 4.95 -7.88
N PHE A 302 12.48 6.10 -7.95
CA PHE A 302 13.92 6.22 -7.70
C PHE A 302 14.31 5.83 -6.28
N ASP A 303 13.46 6.14 -5.30
CA ASP A 303 13.63 5.77 -3.90
C ASP A 303 13.50 4.25 -3.68
N GLY A 304 12.90 3.54 -4.64
CA GLY A 304 12.82 2.09 -4.65
C GLY A 304 11.49 1.53 -4.14
N ALA A 305 10.39 2.27 -4.26
CA ALA A 305 9.06 1.78 -3.94
C ALA A 305 8.67 0.56 -4.82
N ASP A 306 8.03 -0.44 -4.23
CA ASP A 306 7.48 -1.57 -4.97
C ASP A 306 6.24 -1.17 -5.74
N ALA A 307 5.44 -0.23 -5.19
CA ALA A 307 4.21 0.22 -5.79
C ALA A 307 3.93 1.71 -5.50
N VAL A 308 3.16 2.30 -6.39
CA VAL A 308 2.58 3.65 -6.25
C VAL A 308 1.06 3.56 -6.32
N MET A 309 0.36 4.42 -5.57
CA MET A 309 -1.09 4.30 -5.39
C MET A 309 -1.87 5.53 -5.86
N LEU A 310 -2.91 5.26 -6.66
CA LEU A 310 -3.96 6.21 -7.03
C LEU A 310 -5.12 6.11 -6.03
N SER A 311 -5.56 7.25 -5.51
CA SER A 311 -6.61 7.39 -4.50
C SER A 311 -7.90 7.93 -5.14
N GLY A 312 -8.15 9.23 -5.03
CA GLY A 312 -9.34 9.86 -5.62
C GLY A 312 -9.35 9.77 -7.14
N GLU A 313 -8.16 9.74 -7.76
CA GLU A 313 -7.96 9.71 -9.21
C GLU A 313 -8.74 8.58 -9.88
N THR A 314 -8.70 7.37 -9.30
CA THR A 314 -9.42 6.19 -9.82
C THR A 314 -10.74 5.92 -9.10
N ALA A 315 -10.89 6.39 -7.86
CA ALA A 315 -12.10 6.12 -7.08
C ALA A 315 -13.28 7.01 -7.51
N SER A 316 -13.04 8.30 -7.72
CA SER A 316 -14.09 9.30 -7.99
C SER A 316 -13.70 10.35 -9.03
N GLY A 317 -12.51 10.25 -9.62
CA GLY A 317 -12.00 11.17 -10.62
C GLY A 317 -12.72 11.07 -11.96
N LYS A 318 -12.61 12.13 -12.76
CA LYS A 318 -13.16 12.22 -14.13
C LYS A 318 -12.33 11.43 -15.16
N PHE A 319 -11.07 11.15 -14.83
CA PHE A 319 -10.08 10.57 -15.76
C PHE A 319 -9.37 9.34 -15.15
N PRO A 320 -10.12 8.28 -14.74
CA PRO A 320 -9.54 7.13 -14.05
C PRO A 320 -8.55 6.35 -14.93
N ILE A 321 -8.86 6.14 -16.21
CA ILE A 321 -8.01 5.39 -17.14
C ILE A 321 -6.74 6.19 -17.47
N GLU A 322 -6.89 7.47 -17.78
CA GLU A 322 -5.78 8.36 -18.11
C GLU A 322 -4.81 8.50 -16.94
N SER A 323 -5.32 8.48 -15.71
CA SER A 323 -4.50 8.49 -14.49
C SER A 323 -3.63 7.23 -14.38
N VAL A 324 -4.18 6.04 -14.63
CA VAL A 324 -3.41 4.79 -14.63
C VAL A 324 -2.38 4.78 -15.76
N GLN A 325 -2.78 5.18 -16.98
CA GLN A 325 -1.85 5.26 -18.10
C GLN A 325 -0.73 6.27 -17.87
N MET A 326 -1.03 7.41 -17.25
CA MET A 326 -0.02 8.41 -16.90
C MET A 326 0.95 7.89 -15.85
N MET A 327 0.42 7.25 -14.80
CA MET A 327 1.23 6.57 -13.79
C MET A 327 2.19 5.57 -14.43
N GLU A 328 1.70 4.71 -15.32
CA GLU A 328 2.52 3.73 -16.03
C GLU A 328 3.61 4.38 -16.88
N ARG A 329 3.29 5.43 -17.64
CA ARG A 329 4.30 6.15 -18.46
C ARG A 329 5.40 6.77 -17.60
N ILE A 330 5.06 7.37 -16.46
CA ILE A 330 6.05 7.96 -15.56
C ILE A 330 6.95 6.87 -14.97
N ILE A 331 6.37 5.76 -14.52
CA ILE A 331 7.14 4.62 -14.01
C ILE A 331 8.12 4.10 -15.06
N LEU A 332 7.67 3.87 -16.29
CA LEU A 332 8.54 3.38 -17.37
C LEU A 332 9.67 4.38 -17.71
N ALA A 333 9.38 5.68 -17.70
CA ALA A 333 10.39 6.72 -17.90
C ALA A 333 11.42 6.76 -16.74
N ALA A 334 10.97 6.57 -15.50
CA ALA A 334 11.85 6.51 -14.34
C ALA A 334 12.74 5.24 -14.38
N GLU A 335 12.15 4.07 -14.61
CA GLU A 335 12.84 2.77 -14.66
C GLU A 335 13.90 2.69 -15.76
N SER A 336 13.67 3.36 -16.90
CA SER A 336 14.64 3.41 -18.01
C SER A 336 15.79 4.39 -17.79
N SER A 337 15.74 5.22 -16.75
CA SER A 337 16.81 6.18 -16.46
C SER A 337 18.01 5.52 -15.76
N ALA A 338 19.22 5.99 -16.09
CA ALA A 338 20.47 5.53 -15.46
C ALA A 338 20.50 5.72 -13.93
N ARG A 339 19.68 6.65 -13.40
CA ARG A 339 19.55 6.91 -11.96
C ARG A 339 18.96 5.72 -11.20
N THR A 340 18.01 5.01 -11.79
CA THR A 340 17.40 3.82 -11.19
C THR A 340 18.43 2.71 -11.01
N THR A 341 19.31 2.50 -12.00
CA THR A 341 20.39 1.52 -11.89
C THR A 341 21.35 1.85 -10.75
N GLN A 342 21.64 3.13 -10.51
CA GLN A 342 22.55 3.56 -9.44
C GLN A 342 21.89 3.50 -8.05
N SER A 343 20.61 3.86 -7.90
CA SER A 343 19.92 3.79 -6.62
C SER A 343 19.70 2.34 -6.17
N LEU A 344 19.35 1.44 -7.10
CA LEU A 344 19.16 0.02 -6.81
C LEU A 344 20.48 -0.67 -6.40
N MET A 345 21.61 -0.34 -7.05
CA MET A 345 22.91 -0.92 -6.66
C MET A 345 23.33 -0.54 -5.23
N ARG A 346 23.04 0.69 -4.77
CA ARG A 346 23.37 1.12 -3.40
C ARG A 346 22.61 0.35 -2.31
N VAL A 347 21.36 -0.04 -2.57
CA VAL A 347 20.57 -0.86 -1.63
C VAL A 347 21.18 -2.25 -1.48
N LEU A 348 21.77 -2.79 -2.56
CA LEU A 348 22.40 -4.12 -2.60
C LEU A 348 23.81 -4.15 -2.00
N GLU A 349 24.52 -3.04 -2.02
CA GLU A 349 25.90 -2.91 -1.51
C GLU A 349 25.97 -2.80 0.02
N THR A 350 24.85 -2.57 0.70
CA THR A 350 24.85 -2.48 2.17
C THR A 350 24.80 -3.89 2.74
N PRO A 351 25.86 -4.37 3.43
CA PRO A 351 25.79 -5.66 4.09
C PRO A 351 24.79 -5.53 5.24
N LEU A 352 23.61 -6.15 5.11
CA LEU A 352 22.86 -6.48 6.31
C LEU A 352 23.74 -7.44 7.10
N GLY A 353 24.23 -7.02 8.26
CA GLY A 353 24.92 -7.86 9.24
C GLY A 353 24.03 -8.96 9.83
N LEU A 354 23.03 -9.44 9.08
CA LEU A 354 22.20 -10.58 9.37
C LEU A 354 22.86 -11.82 8.75
N PRO A 355 22.95 -12.95 9.46
CA PRO A 355 23.47 -14.17 8.88
C PRO A 355 22.62 -14.55 7.65
N HIS A 356 23.23 -14.56 6.46
CA HIS A 356 22.53 -14.91 5.23
C HIS A 356 22.04 -16.37 5.31
N HIS A 357 20.74 -16.56 5.39
CA HIS A 357 20.17 -17.90 5.26
C HIS A 357 20.31 -18.35 3.80
N PHE A 358 20.41 -19.66 3.56
CA PHE A 358 20.55 -20.23 2.20
C PHE A 358 19.61 -19.61 1.15
N PRO A 359 18.32 -19.30 1.45
CA PRO A 359 17.42 -18.64 0.51
C PRO A 359 17.90 -17.29 -0.01
N ASP A 360 18.42 -16.45 0.88
CA ASP A 360 18.90 -15.11 0.54
C ASP A 360 20.10 -15.20 -0.39
N VAL A 361 21.01 -16.12 -0.11
CA VAL A 361 22.19 -16.40 -0.95
C VAL A 361 21.76 -16.85 -2.34
N ILE A 362 20.81 -17.79 -2.44
CA ILE A 362 20.34 -18.30 -3.74
C ILE A 362 19.62 -17.21 -4.53
N ALA A 363 18.79 -16.38 -3.89
CA ALA A 363 18.11 -15.28 -4.56
C ALA A 363 19.13 -14.25 -5.10
N ARG A 364 20.13 -13.87 -4.28
CA ARG A 364 21.21 -12.96 -4.71
C ARG A 364 21.98 -13.53 -5.90
N VAL A 365 22.45 -14.78 -5.78
CA VAL A 365 23.21 -15.45 -6.84
C VAL A 365 22.38 -15.61 -8.10
N ALA A 366 21.07 -15.86 -8.00
CA ALA A 366 20.19 -15.92 -9.17
C ALA A 366 20.11 -14.57 -9.90
N CYS A 367 20.02 -13.45 -9.17
CA CYS A 367 20.04 -12.11 -9.77
C CYS A 367 21.39 -11.78 -10.42
N GLU A 368 22.50 -12.13 -9.78
CA GLU A 368 23.85 -11.98 -10.34
C GLU A 368 24.06 -12.85 -11.58
N ALA A 369 23.63 -14.12 -11.51
CA ALA A 369 23.70 -15.06 -12.62
C ALA A 369 22.88 -14.58 -13.81
N ALA A 370 21.66 -14.04 -13.58
CA ALA A 370 20.84 -13.48 -14.64
C ALA A 370 21.55 -12.35 -15.40
N LYS A 371 22.23 -11.46 -14.66
CA LYS A 371 23.02 -10.38 -15.24
C LYS A 371 24.24 -10.93 -16.00
N ALA A 372 25.01 -11.82 -15.37
CA ALA A 372 26.24 -12.38 -15.95
C ALA A 372 25.98 -13.25 -17.18
N SER A 373 24.84 -13.94 -17.24
CA SER A 373 24.46 -14.78 -18.36
C SER A 373 23.69 -14.05 -19.47
N ASN A 374 23.47 -12.73 -19.35
CA ASN A 374 22.55 -11.98 -20.21
C ASN A 374 21.19 -12.69 -20.35
N ALA A 375 20.64 -13.14 -19.22
CA ALA A 375 19.32 -13.77 -19.22
C ALA A 375 18.24 -12.75 -19.61
N SER A 376 17.18 -13.20 -20.27
CA SER A 376 16.02 -12.37 -20.59
C SER A 376 15.06 -12.23 -19.40
N LEU A 377 15.03 -13.21 -18.48
CA LEU A 377 14.18 -13.24 -17.28
C LEU A 377 14.67 -14.23 -16.21
N ILE A 378 14.10 -14.11 -15.01
CA ILE A 378 14.19 -15.12 -13.94
C ILE A 378 12.83 -15.81 -13.81
N ALA A 379 12.77 -17.13 -14.01
CA ALA A 379 11.60 -17.96 -13.74
C ALA A 379 11.67 -18.48 -12.30
N ALA A 380 10.71 -18.11 -11.46
CA ALA A 380 10.73 -18.38 -10.03
C ALA A 380 9.55 -19.26 -9.59
N PHE A 381 9.84 -20.42 -9.00
CA PHE A 381 8.82 -21.28 -8.41
C PHE A 381 8.57 -20.93 -6.96
N THR A 382 7.30 -20.81 -6.60
CA THR A 382 6.95 -20.47 -5.23
C THR A 382 5.58 -21.01 -4.81
N LEU A 383 5.55 -21.67 -3.65
CA LEU A 383 4.30 -22.14 -3.04
C LEU A 383 3.73 -21.13 -2.05
N SER A 384 4.59 -20.35 -1.38
CA SER A 384 4.21 -19.34 -0.37
C SER A 384 4.35 -17.90 -0.84
N GLY A 385 5.08 -17.67 -1.94
CA GLY A 385 5.45 -16.34 -2.44
C GLY A 385 6.82 -15.83 -1.97
N VAL A 386 7.43 -16.48 -0.97
CA VAL A 386 8.70 -16.03 -0.36
C VAL A 386 9.84 -15.95 -1.38
N THR A 387 9.97 -16.94 -2.27
CA THR A 387 10.98 -16.93 -3.36
C THR A 387 10.90 -15.66 -4.20
N ALA A 388 9.70 -15.33 -4.66
CA ALA A 388 9.48 -14.19 -5.54
C ALA A 388 9.72 -12.87 -4.80
N ARG A 389 9.37 -12.80 -3.51
CA ARG A 389 9.69 -11.64 -2.66
C ARG A 389 11.19 -11.46 -2.46
N LEU A 390 11.94 -12.52 -2.20
CA LEU A 390 13.40 -12.45 -2.08
C LEU A 390 14.05 -11.99 -3.38
N LEU A 391 13.66 -12.55 -4.53
CA LEU A 391 14.15 -12.10 -5.83
C LEU A 391 13.77 -10.64 -6.10
N SER A 392 12.53 -10.25 -5.80
CA SER A 392 12.05 -8.87 -5.95
C SER A 392 12.86 -7.89 -5.08
N HIS A 393 13.19 -8.28 -3.86
CA HIS A 393 14.04 -7.53 -2.94
C HIS A 393 15.43 -7.26 -3.52
N TYR A 394 16.02 -8.23 -4.23
CA TYR A 394 17.31 -8.04 -4.91
C TYR A 394 17.24 -7.22 -6.21
N ARG A 395 16.03 -6.78 -6.61
CA ARG A 395 15.77 -5.85 -7.71
C ARG A 395 16.54 -6.18 -9.01
N PRO A 396 16.39 -7.40 -9.57
CA PRO A 396 17.08 -7.79 -10.79
C PRO A 396 16.75 -6.86 -11.96
N THR A 397 17.70 -6.70 -12.87
CA THR A 397 17.52 -5.91 -14.10
C THR A 397 16.48 -6.52 -15.05
N VAL A 398 16.24 -7.83 -14.92
CA VAL A 398 15.33 -8.63 -15.75
C VAL A 398 14.00 -8.89 -15.02
N PRO A 399 12.88 -9.19 -15.72
CA PRO A 399 11.62 -9.51 -15.07
C PRO A 399 11.73 -10.82 -14.29
N ILE A 400 10.93 -10.93 -13.23
CA ILE A 400 10.74 -12.18 -12.50
C ILE A 400 9.39 -12.75 -12.94
N VAL A 401 9.36 -13.91 -13.61
CA VAL A 401 8.12 -14.63 -13.89
C VAL A 401 7.92 -15.65 -12.77
N ALA A 402 6.98 -15.38 -11.87
CA ALA A 402 6.76 -16.20 -10.70
C ALA A 402 5.59 -17.17 -10.91
N PHE A 403 5.87 -18.47 -10.80
CA PHE A 403 4.91 -19.55 -10.96
C PHE A 403 4.46 -20.07 -9.59
N SER A 404 3.15 -20.12 -9.39
CA SER A 404 2.51 -20.69 -8.19
C SER A 404 1.27 -21.49 -8.58
N PRO A 405 1.06 -22.70 -8.02
CA PRO A 405 -0.20 -23.43 -8.19
C PRO A 405 -1.35 -22.79 -7.38
N ASN A 406 -1.02 -22.03 -6.34
CA ASN A 406 -2.01 -21.38 -5.49
C ASN A 406 -2.41 -20.02 -6.06
N GLN A 407 -3.70 -19.85 -6.38
CA GLN A 407 -4.27 -18.59 -6.89
C GLN A 407 -4.17 -17.44 -5.89
N GLU A 408 -4.30 -17.69 -4.59
CA GLU A 408 -4.16 -16.66 -3.56
C GLU A 408 -2.74 -16.10 -3.52
N VAL A 409 -1.74 -16.99 -3.56
CA VAL A 409 -0.34 -16.58 -3.66
C VAL A 409 -0.11 -15.82 -4.96
N ARG A 410 -0.61 -16.31 -6.09
CA ARG A 410 -0.51 -15.62 -7.39
C ARG A 410 -1.04 -14.18 -7.33
N ARG A 411 -2.17 -13.94 -6.65
CA ARG A 411 -2.74 -12.60 -6.49
C ARG A 411 -1.88 -11.72 -5.56
N ARG A 412 -1.38 -12.27 -4.46
CA ARG A 412 -0.45 -11.56 -3.56
C ARG A 412 0.81 -11.09 -4.29
N LEU A 413 1.37 -11.94 -5.15
CA LEU A 413 2.57 -11.63 -5.95
C LEU A 413 2.39 -10.41 -6.88
N ALA A 414 1.17 -9.98 -7.19
CA ALA A 414 0.91 -8.83 -8.05
C ALA A 414 1.46 -7.51 -7.47
N LEU A 415 1.64 -7.42 -6.14
CA LEU A 415 2.19 -6.25 -5.45
C LEU A 415 3.73 -6.17 -5.48
N LEU A 416 4.42 -7.26 -5.77
CA LEU A 416 5.88 -7.32 -5.66
C LEU A 416 6.59 -6.70 -6.86
N TRP A 417 7.56 -5.82 -6.64
CA TRP A 417 8.31 -5.16 -7.70
C TRP A 417 8.90 -6.15 -8.71
N GLY A 418 8.68 -5.91 -9.99
CA GLY A 418 9.28 -6.70 -11.08
C GLY A 418 8.70 -8.10 -11.28
N VAL A 419 7.74 -8.53 -10.46
CA VAL A 419 7.16 -9.88 -10.52
C VAL A 419 5.96 -9.94 -11.47
N VAL A 420 5.98 -10.88 -12.40
CA VAL A 420 4.86 -11.25 -13.28
C VAL A 420 4.30 -12.59 -12.81
N PRO A 421 3.15 -12.59 -12.11
CA PRO A 421 2.61 -13.81 -11.54
C PRO A 421 1.89 -14.68 -12.57
N ARG A 422 2.16 -15.98 -12.52
CA ARG A 422 1.62 -17.03 -13.39
C ARG A 422 1.16 -18.24 -12.58
N VAL A 423 0.16 -18.91 -13.12
CA VAL A 423 -0.31 -20.19 -12.58
C VAL A 423 0.51 -21.28 -13.24
N LEU A 424 0.99 -22.23 -12.46
CA LEU A 424 1.47 -23.50 -12.98
C LEU A 424 0.96 -24.61 -12.09
N GLU A 425 0.49 -25.70 -12.68
CA GLU A 425 0.08 -26.87 -11.90
C GLU A 425 1.27 -27.44 -11.11
N PRO A 426 1.02 -28.14 -9.99
CA PRO A 426 2.09 -28.77 -9.21
C PRO A 426 2.90 -29.74 -10.07
N ILE A 427 4.23 -29.60 -10.03
CA ILE A 427 5.17 -30.47 -10.73
C ILE A 427 6.10 -31.10 -9.69
N GLN A 428 6.41 -32.38 -9.83
CA GLN A 428 7.24 -33.13 -8.89
C GLN A 428 8.64 -33.45 -9.43
N ASP A 429 8.85 -33.28 -10.74
CA ASP A 429 10.10 -33.56 -11.42
C ASP A 429 10.75 -32.29 -11.98
N THR A 430 12.08 -32.21 -11.88
CA THR A 430 12.82 -31.00 -12.27
C THR A 430 12.87 -30.83 -13.79
N GLU A 431 13.02 -31.90 -14.57
CA GLU A 431 13.04 -31.78 -16.05
C GLU A 431 11.66 -31.44 -16.59
N ALA A 432 10.61 -32.07 -16.06
CA ALA A 432 9.22 -31.72 -16.38
C ALA A 432 8.92 -30.25 -16.04
N MET A 433 9.45 -29.75 -14.92
CA MET A 433 9.32 -28.36 -14.51
C MET A 433 9.97 -27.42 -15.53
N VAL A 434 11.20 -27.69 -15.97
CA VAL A 434 11.90 -26.88 -16.97
C VAL A 434 11.13 -26.84 -18.28
N LYS A 435 10.70 -28.00 -18.78
CA LYS A 435 9.90 -28.10 -20.01
C LYS A 435 8.62 -27.27 -19.91
N ARG A 436 7.91 -27.36 -18.78
CA ARG A 436 6.66 -26.61 -18.59
C ARG A 436 6.86 -25.10 -18.51
N VAL A 437 7.98 -24.65 -17.93
CA VAL A 437 8.37 -23.23 -17.96
C VAL A 437 8.55 -22.75 -19.39
N GLU A 438 9.30 -23.50 -20.21
CA GLU A 438 9.50 -23.14 -21.62
C GLU A 438 8.17 -23.01 -22.36
N GLU A 439 7.29 -24.01 -22.25
CA GLU A 439 5.97 -24.01 -22.88
C GLU A 439 5.15 -22.78 -22.49
N GLU A 440 5.08 -22.44 -21.20
CA GLU A 440 4.34 -21.26 -20.72
C GLU A 440 4.99 -19.94 -21.17
N LEU A 441 6.31 -19.85 -21.15
CA LEU A 441 7.01 -18.63 -21.58
C LEU A 441 6.79 -18.38 -23.09
N LEU A 442 6.89 -19.42 -23.91
CA LEU A 442 6.66 -19.35 -25.35
C LEU A 442 5.19 -19.05 -25.67
N ALA A 443 4.25 -19.79 -25.08
CA ALA A 443 2.81 -19.63 -25.33
C ALA A 443 2.27 -18.25 -24.94
N ARG A 444 2.93 -17.56 -24.01
CA ARG A 444 2.54 -16.23 -23.52
C ARG A 444 3.36 -15.09 -24.12
N GLY A 445 4.33 -15.38 -25.01
CA GLY A 445 5.23 -14.38 -25.57
C GLY A 445 6.12 -13.69 -24.53
N LEU A 446 6.43 -14.38 -23.43
CA LEU A 446 7.31 -13.89 -22.36
C LEU A 446 8.78 -14.24 -22.60
N GLY A 447 9.05 -15.18 -23.50
CA GLY A 447 10.38 -15.53 -24.00
C GLY A 447 10.28 -16.16 -25.38
N GLN A 448 11.42 -16.33 -26.04
CA GLN A 448 11.54 -16.93 -27.36
C GLN A 448 12.64 -17.99 -27.39
N LYS A 449 12.61 -18.87 -28.40
CA LYS A 449 13.66 -19.88 -28.60
C LYS A 449 15.03 -19.20 -28.70
N GLY A 450 16.01 -19.73 -27.97
CA GLY A 450 17.36 -19.17 -27.86
C GLY A 450 17.57 -18.19 -26.71
N ASP A 451 16.50 -17.72 -26.06
CA ASP A 451 16.64 -16.88 -24.86
C ASP A 451 17.31 -17.66 -23.73
N ARG A 452 18.20 -16.99 -23.01
CA ARG A 452 18.80 -17.50 -21.77
C ARG A 452 17.92 -17.10 -20.60
N ILE A 453 17.63 -18.02 -19.69
CA ILE A 453 16.83 -17.76 -18.49
C ILE A 453 17.52 -18.34 -17.24
N VAL A 454 17.20 -17.77 -16.09
CA VAL A 454 17.54 -18.36 -14.78
C VAL A 454 16.28 -18.97 -14.19
N ILE A 455 16.33 -20.24 -13.81
CA ILE A 455 15.22 -20.93 -13.14
C ILE A 455 15.58 -21.10 -11.67
N VAL A 456 14.73 -20.64 -10.75
CA VAL A 456 14.92 -20.70 -9.30
C VAL A 456 13.80 -21.51 -8.67
N PHE A 457 14.15 -22.49 -7.84
CA PHE A 457 13.18 -23.40 -7.21
C PHE A 457 13.71 -23.97 -5.89
N GLY A 458 12.80 -24.57 -5.12
CA GLY A 458 13.14 -25.43 -3.98
C GLY A 458 13.17 -26.89 -4.44
N ALA A 459 14.25 -27.59 -4.12
CA ALA A 459 14.38 -29.04 -4.30
C ALA A 459 14.21 -29.76 -2.95
N PRO A 460 13.43 -30.86 -2.89
CA PRO A 460 12.66 -31.48 -3.99
C PRO A 460 11.50 -30.59 -4.50
N VAL A 461 11.26 -30.62 -5.82
CA VAL A 461 10.22 -29.79 -6.46
C VAL A 461 8.83 -30.26 -6.01
N GLY A 462 7.90 -29.32 -5.82
CA GLY A 462 6.52 -29.61 -5.43
C GLY A 462 6.30 -29.81 -3.93
N GLN A 463 7.36 -29.80 -3.12
CA GLN A 463 7.27 -29.87 -1.67
C GLN A 463 7.39 -28.49 -1.02
N PRO A 464 6.64 -28.20 0.06
CA PRO A 464 6.87 -27.01 0.87
C PRO A 464 8.32 -26.97 1.37
N GLY A 465 9.02 -25.89 1.07
CA GLY A 465 10.42 -25.75 1.41
C GLY A 465 10.97 -24.37 1.09
N LYS A 466 12.21 -24.15 1.51
CA LYS A 466 12.98 -22.96 1.21
C LYS A 466 13.68 -23.13 -0.14
N ILE A 467 13.92 -22.04 -0.87
CA ILE A 467 14.70 -22.11 -2.11
C ILE A 467 16.14 -22.49 -1.81
N ASN A 468 16.68 -23.37 -2.66
CA ASN A 468 18.03 -23.92 -2.53
C ASN A 468 18.70 -24.21 -3.89
N SER A 469 17.98 -24.03 -5.01
CA SER A 469 18.44 -24.44 -6.34
C SER A 469 18.27 -23.35 -7.38
N LEU A 470 19.24 -23.27 -8.30
CA LEU A 470 19.20 -22.42 -9.48
C LEU A 470 19.70 -23.21 -10.71
N ARG A 471 19.11 -22.95 -11.89
CA ARG A 471 19.52 -23.53 -13.16
C ARG A 471 19.61 -22.44 -14.22
N LEU A 472 20.76 -22.38 -14.91
CA LEU A 472 20.89 -21.62 -16.15
C LEU A 472 20.36 -22.48 -17.29
N HIS A 473 19.49 -21.90 -18.11
CA HIS A 473 18.80 -22.64 -19.16
C HIS A 473 18.67 -21.80 -20.43
N THR A 474 18.68 -22.44 -21.59
CA THR A 474 18.42 -21.81 -22.89
C THR A 474 17.15 -22.41 -23.46
N ILE A 475 16.18 -21.58 -23.83
CA ILE A 475 14.89 -22.05 -24.34
C ILE A 475 15.09 -22.79 -25.68
N GLN A 476 14.73 -24.08 -25.74
CA GLN A 476 14.96 -24.91 -26.93
C GLN A 476 13.73 -25.07 -27.83
N GLY A 477 12.52 -25.00 -27.25
CA GLY A 477 11.24 -25.14 -27.95
C GLY A 477 10.65 -26.54 -27.88
#